data_AF-A0A2A4MVU2-F1
#
_entry.id   AF-A0A2A4MVU2-F1
#
_cell.length_a   1.000
_cell.length_b   1.000
_cell.length_c   1.000
_cell.angle_alpha   90.00
_cell.angle_beta   90.00
_cell.angle_gamma   90.00
#
_symmetry.space_group_name_H-M   'P 1'
#
loop_
_entity.id
_entity.type
_entity.pdbx_description
1 polymer ?
#
loop_
_entity_poly.entity_id
_entity_poly.type
_entity_poly.pdbx_seq_one_letter_code
_entity_poly.pdbx_strand_id
1 'polypeptide(L)'
;MQNNHHFAPRDYVDGIDIDRVMQFHLAGHSYNGEMIIDTHDHDVCDPVWELYEYALQRFGAVSTMIERDDNIPAFPELRKELAIAEKIARNTLTKEQLQLSNHSLLQGVA
;
A
#
# COMPACT_ATOMS: atom_id res chain seq x y z
N MET A 1 14.31 -8.66 8.32
CA MET A 1 15.58 -8.02 7.94
C MET A 1 15.35 -6.51 7.90
N GLN A 2 16.31 -5.69 8.32
CA GLN A 2 16.25 -4.23 8.16
C GLN A 2 17.12 -3.85 6.97
N ASN A 3 16.58 -3.21 5.93
CA ASN A 3 17.38 -2.75 4.80
C ASN A 3 17.24 -1.24 4.59
N ASN A 4 18.34 -0.65 4.14
CA ASN A 4 18.66 0.78 4.12
C ASN A 4 18.89 1.37 5.51
N HIS A 5 17.94 2.11 6.07
CA HIS A 5 18.17 3.01 7.20
C HIS A 5 18.31 2.33 8.57
N HIS A 6 18.32 1.01 8.62
CA HIS A 6 18.50 0.22 9.83
C HIS A 6 17.49 0.54 10.96
N PHE A 7 16.28 0.97 10.59
CA PHE A 7 15.11 1.00 11.47
C PHE A 7 14.01 0.04 10.97
N ALA A 8 13.13 -0.40 11.87
CA ALA A 8 12.00 -1.24 11.48
C ALA A 8 10.97 -0.39 10.74
N PRO A 9 10.43 -0.83 9.58
CA PRO A 9 9.48 -0.03 8.81
C PRO A 9 8.24 0.43 9.60
N ARG A 10 7.79 -0.37 10.57
CA ARG A 10 6.67 -0.01 11.45
C ARG A 10 6.98 1.19 12.34
N ASP A 11 8.22 1.32 12.84
CA ASP A 11 8.63 2.47 13.65
C ASP A 11 8.51 3.78 12.86
N TYR A 12 8.81 3.74 11.56
CA TYR A 12 8.63 4.89 10.66
C TYR A 12 7.16 5.22 10.47
N VAL A 13 6.32 4.22 10.23
CA VAL A 13 4.86 4.37 10.09
C VAL A 13 4.23 4.96 11.35
N ASP A 14 4.67 4.51 12.53
CA ASP A 14 4.18 4.97 13.83
C ASP A 14 4.56 6.43 14.13
N GLY A 15 5.65 6.92 13.54
CA GLY A 15 6.11 8.31 13.66
C GLY A 15 5.31 9.32 12.82
N ILE A 16 4.45 8.87 11.91
CA ILE A 16 3.65 9.75 11.04
C ILE A 16 2.35 10.17 11.74
N ASP A 17 2.03 11.46 11.63
CA ASP A 17 0.78 12.06 12.10
C ASP A 17 -0.42 11.46 11.34
N ILE A 18 -1.37 10.91 12.10
CA ILE A 18 -2.51 10.14 11.56
C ILE A 18 -3.39 10.98 10.62
N ASP A 19 -3.54 12.27 10.91
CA ASP A 19 -4.46 13.16 10.19
C ASP A 19 -3.83 13.76 8.91
N ARG A 20 -2.57 13.44 8.62
CA ARG A 20 -1.81 14.03 7.50
C ARG A 20 -1.63 13.10 6.30
N VAL A 21 -2.01 11.84 6.43
CA VAL A 21 -1.82 10.87 5.35
C VAL A 21 -3.04 10.87 4.43
N MET A 22 -2.81 11.27 3.18
CA MET A 22 -3.87 11.40 2.18
C MET A 22 -3.90 10.25 1.18
N GLN A 23 -2.77 9.55 0.98
CA GLN A 23 -2.64 8.51 -0.01
C GLN A 23 -1.54 7.49 0.34
N PHE A 24 -1.76 6.23 -0.02
CA PHE A 24 -0.78 5.15 -0.02
C PHE A 24 -0.41 4.77 -1.44
N HIS A 25 0.89 4.65 -1.70
CA HIS A 25 1.44 4.18 -2.97
C HIS A 25 2.14 2.85 -2.68
N LEU A 26 1.78 1.82 -3.44
CA LEU A 26 2.31 0.47 -3.26
C LEU A 26 3.08 0.08 -4.52
N ALA A 27 4.35 -0.27 -4.34
CA ALA A 27 5.24 -0.63 -5.42
C ALA A 27 6.14 -1.83 -5.05
N GLY A 28 6.63 -2.53 -6.06
CA GLY A 28 7.77 -3.43 -5.92
C GLY A 28 9.11 -2.69 -6.04
N HIS A 29 10.16 -3.36 -5.59
CA HIS A 29 11.51 -2.80 -5.51
C HIS A 29 12.54 -3.80 -6.03
N SER A 30 13.77 -3.34 -6.24
CA SER A 30 14.90 -4.17 -6.62
C SER A 30 16.01 -4.13 -5.56
N TYR A 31 16.94 -5.07 -5.65
CA TYR A 31 18.11 -5.15 -4.77
C TYR A 31 19.37 -4.70 -5.52
N ASN A 32 20.13 -3.81 -4.90
CA ASN A 32 21.50 -3.47 -5.30
C ASN A 32 22.46 -3.89 -4.18
N GLY A 33 22.86 -5.17 -4.21
CA GLY A 33 23.53 -5.80 -3.08
C GLY A 33 22.57 -5.93 -1.90
N GLU A 34 22.93 -5.37 -0.75
CA GLU A 34 22.06 -5.33 0.45
C GLU A 34 21.08 -4.14 0.46
N MET A 35 21.24 -3.20 -0.47
CA MET A 35 20.39 -2.01 -0.57
C MET A 35 19.10 -2.33 -1.33
N ILE A 36 17.98 -1.86 -0.80
CA ILE A 36 16.69 -1.90 -1.50
C ILE A 36 16.48 -0.58 -2.22
N ILE A 37 16.20 -0.63 -3.52
CA ILE A 37 15.89 0.55 -4.34
C ILE A 37 14.43 0.47 -4.75
N ASP A 38 13.67 1.51 -4.42
CA ASP A 38 12.27 1.65 -4.81
C ASP A 38 12.18 2.00 -6.30
N THR A 39 12.21 0.97 -7.14
CA THR A 39 12.31 1.11 -8.60
C THR A 39 10.97 1.12 -9.32
N HIS A 40 9.86 0.80 -8.63
CA HIS A 40 8.50 0.81 -9.18
C HIS A 40 8.32 0.00 -10.47
N ASP A 41 9.14 -1.03 -10.67
CA ASP A 41 9.23 -1.82 -11.90
C ASP A 41 8.93 -3.32 -11.67
N HIS A 42 8.69 -3.70 -10.40
CA HIS A 42 8.37 -5.05 -9.95
C HIS A 42 7.02 -5.11 -9.22
N ASP A 43 6.46 -6.32 -9.14
CA ASP A 43 5.26 -6.59 -8.38
C ASP A 43 5.46 -6.27 -6.90
N VAL A 44 4.41 -5.78 -6.25
CA VAL A 44 4.41 -5.50 -4.82
C VAL A 44 4.65 -6.81 -4.07
N CYS A 45 5.68 -6.83 -3.23
CA CYS A 45 6.10 -8.02 -2.50
C CYS A 45 5.40 -8.17 -1.14
N ASP A 46 5.38 -9.40 -0.60
CA ASP A 46 4.68 -9.73 0.65
C ASP A 46 5.02 -8.79 1.84
N PRO A 47 6.29 -8.42 2.10
CA PRO A 47 6.59 -7.49 3.19
C PRO A 47 5.94 -6.09 3.03
N VAL A 48 5.73 -5.63 1.79
CA VAL A 48 5.04 -4.35 1.53
C VAL A 48 3.54 -4.52 1.76
N TRP A 49 2.94 -5.65 1.37
CA TRP A 49 1.54 -5.95 1.68
C TRP A 49 1.26 -6.04 3.18
N GLU A 50 2.16 -6.67 3.95
CA GLU A 50 2.07 -6.73 5.41
C GLU A 50 2.17 -5.32 6.04
N LEU A 51 3.02 -4.45 5.50
CA LEU A 51 3.13 -3.07 5.97
C LEU A 51 1.91 -2.23 5.60
N TYR A 52 1.31 -2.48 4.43
CA TYR A 52 0.07 -1.86 4.01
C TYR A 52 -1.11 -2.23 4.92
N GLU A 53 -1.27 -3.51 5.28
CA GLU A 53 -2.27 -3.93 6.28
C GLU A 53 -2.07 -3.18 7.61
N TYR A 54 -0.82 -3.09 8.09
CA TYR A 54 -0.49 -2.35 9.30
C TYR A 54 -0.85 -0.86 9.19
N ALA A 55 -0.55 -0.24 8.04
CA ALA A 55 -0.89 1.15 7.79
C ALA A 55 -2.41 1.38 7.80
N LEU A 56 -3.21 0.50 7.20
CA LEU A 56 -4.67 0.59 7.23
C LEU A 56 -5.22 0.48 8.67
N GLN A 57 -4.66 -0.39 9.50
CA GLN A 57 -5.04 -0.48 10.92
C GLN A 57 -4.80 0.84 11.67
N ARG A 58 -3.73 1.56 11.31
CA ARG A 58 -3.35 2.83 11.93
C ARG A 58 -4.14 4.03 11.40
N PHE A 59 -4.17 4.22 10.09
CA PHE A 59 -4.70 5.44 9.45
C PHE A 59 -6.17 5.30 9.00
N GLY A 60 -6.71 4.07 9.01
CA GLY A 60 -8.05 3.81 8.50
C GLY A 60 -8.12 3.82 6.96
N ALA A 61 -9.28 4.21 6.43
CA ALA A 61 -9.52 4.21 4.99
C ALA A 61 -8.84 5.42 4.33
N VAL A 62 -7.71 5.16 3.69
CA VAL A 62 -6.93 6.13 2.91
C VAL A 62 -6.90 5.68 1.44
N SER A 63 -6.94 6.62 0.50
CA SER A 63 -6.82 6.31 -0.94
C SER A 63 -5.54 5.54 -1.20
N THR A 64 -5.62 4.44 -1.95
CA THR A 64 -4.48 3.56 -2.22
C THR A 64 -4.34 3.38 -3.72
N MET A 65 -3.10 3.33 -4.23
CA MET A 65 -2.82 2.97 -5.62
C MET A 65 -1.66 1.98 -5.72
N ILE A 66 -1.65 1.20 -6.81
CA ILE A 66 -0.45 0.51 -7.29
C ILE A 66 0.36 1.50 -8.11
N GLU A 67 1.59 1.79 -7.69
CA GLU A 67 2.52 2.64 -8.41
C GLU A 67 3.42 1.77 -9.31
N ARG A 68 3.35 2.03 -10.63
CA ARG A 68 4.09 1.31 -11.66
C ARG A 68 4.45 2.29 -12.78
N ASP A 69 5.67 2.82 -12.77
CA ASP A 69 6.13 3.83 -13.73
C ASP A 69 7.22 3.32 -14.69
N ASP A 70 7.74 2.11 -14.47
CA ASP A 70 8.62 1.38 -15.39
C ASP A 70 8.21 -0.11 -15.49
N ASN A 71 8.74 -0.82 -16.51
CA ASN A 71 8.40 -2.22 -16.85
C ASN A 71 6.88 -2.50 -16.76
N ILE A 72 6.08 -1.57 -17.30
CA ILE A 72 4.64 -1.53 -17.08
C ILE A 72 3.98 -2.77 -17.70
N PRO A 73 3.36 -3.66 -16.90
CA PRO A 73 2.73 -4.85 -17.42
C PRO A 73 1.38 -4.51 -18.07
N ALA A 74 0.76 -5.50 -18.70
CA ALA A 74 -0.59 -5.33 -19.22
C ALA A 74 -1.57 -4.97 -18.08
N PHE A 75 -2.54 -4.11 -18.38
CA PHE A 75 -3.52 -3.63 -17.40
C PHE A 75 -4.21 -4.74 -16.56
N PRO A 76 -4.57 -5.93 -17.10
CA PRO A 76 -5.15 -7.00 -16.28
C PRO A 76 -4.24 -7.48 -15.15
N GLU A 77 -2.92 -7.40 -15.29
CA GLU A 77 -1.98 -7.78 -14.24
C GLU A 77 -1.95 -6.73 -13.12
N LEU A 78 -1.90 -5.43 -13.46
CA LEU A 78 -2.08 -4.34 -12.48
C LEU A 78 -3.41 -4.46 -11.74
N ARG A 79 -4.46 -4.96 -12.40
CA ARG A 79 -5.75 -5.19 -11.74
C ARG A 79 -5.71 -6.31 -10.71
N LYS A 80 -4.90 -7.34 -10.91
CA LYS A 80 -4.73 -8.39 -9.91
C LYS A 80 -4.04 -7.84 -8.67
N GLU A 81 -3.00 -7.02 -8.80
CA GLU A 81 -2.35 -6.37 -7.66
C GLU A 81 -3.31 -5.47 -6.89
N LEU A 82 -4.12 -4.68 -7.60
CA LEU A 82 -5.12 -3.86 -6.93
C LEU A 82 -6.17 -4.69 -6.20
N ALA A 83 -6.61 -5.80 -6.78
CA ALA A 83 -7.57 -6.70 -6.13
C ALA A 83 -7.00 -7.28 -4.82
N ILE A 84 -5.68 -7.41 -4.69
CA ILE A 84 -5.01 -7.76 -3.43
C ILE A 84 -5.18 -6.60 -2.42
N ALA A 85 -4.88 -5.37 -2.83
CA ALA A 85 -5.06 -4.19 -1.98
C ALA A 85 -6.51 -4.04 -1.48
N GLU A 86 -7.50 -4.21 -2.37
CA GLU A 86 -8.93 -4.19 -2.04
C GLU A 86 -9.32 -5.31 -1.06
N LYS A 87 -8.71 -6.50 -1.20
CA LYS A 87 -8.96 -7.63 -0.31
C LYS A 87 -8.40 -7.37 1.08
N ILE A 88 -7.17 -6.83 1.17
CA ILE A 88 -6.57 -6.44 2.44
C ILE A 88 -7.44 -5.38 3.10
N ALA A 89 -7.77 -4.29 2.41
CA ALA A 89 -8.62 -3.22 2.94
C ALA A 89 -9.97 -3.74 3.48
N ARG A 90 -10.65 -4.64 2.75
CA ARG A 90 -11.91 -5.25 3.20
C ARG A 90 -11.77 -6.13 4.43
N ASN A 91 -10.62 -6.77 4.62
CA ASN A 91 -10.37 -7.64 5.76
C ASN A 91 -9.92 -6.85 6.99
N THR A 92 -9.28 -5.70 6.78
CA THR A 92 -8.67 -4.90 7.84
C THR A 92 -9.59 -3.83 8.38
N LEU A 93 -10.37 -3.16 7.52
CA LEU A 93 -11.20 -2.02 7.88
C LEU A 93 -12.63 -2.44 8.24
N THR A 94 -13.28 -1.67 9.12
CA THR A 94 -14.70 -1.86 9.41
C THR A 94 -15.58 -1.38 8.24
N LYS A 95 -16.84 -1.81 8.22
CA LYS A 95 -17.81 -1.36 7.22
C LYS A 95 -18.03 0.15 7.25
N GLU A 96 -17.92 0.77 8.42
CA GLU A 96 -18.06 2.21 8.63
C GLU A 96 -16.85 2.95 8.05
N GLN A 97 -15.64 2.43 8.23
CA GLN A 97 -14.43 3.01 7.66
C GLN A 97 -14.40 2.92 6.13
N LEU A 98 -14.93 1.84 5.55
CA LEU A 98 -15.04 1.68 4.09
C LEU A 98 -16.10 2.58 3.44
N GLN A 99 -16.97 3.24 4.22
CA GLN A 99 -17.98 4.14 3.71
C GLN A 99 -17.41 5.55 3.54
N LEU A 100 -17.16 5.95 2.30
CA LEU A 100 -16.87 7.34 1.95
C LEU A 100 -18.18 8.15 2.04
N SER A 101 -18.35 8.91 3.13
CA SER A 101 -19.32 10.01 3.33
C SER A 101 -20.65 9.95 2.53
N ASN A 102 -21.79 9.58 3.14
CA ASN A 102 -23.21 9.80 2.75
C ASN A 102 -23.65 9.75 1.26
N HIS A 103 -22.80 9.37 0.32
CA HIS A 103 -23.09 9.15 -1.08
C HIS A 103 -22.65 7.73 -1.46
N SER A 104 -23.48 7.09 -2.28
CA SER A 104 -23.27 5.74 -2.84
C SER A 104 -21.80 5.42 -3.12
N LEU A 105 -21.35 4.30 -2.57
CA LEU A 105 -20.05 3.64 -2.77
C LEU A 105 -19.49 3.91 -4.16
N LEU A 106 -18.39 4.66 -4.24
CA LEU A 106 -17.47 4.51 -5.35
C LEU A 106 -16.90 3.09 -5.23
N GLN A 107 -17.30 2.21 -6.16
CA GLN A 107 -16.55 1.00 -6.46
C GLN A 107 -15.16 1.44 -6.93
N GLY A 108 -14.17 1.37 -6.04
CA GLY A 108 -12.81 1.82 -6.32
C GLY A 108 -12.10 2.33 -5.07
N VAL A 109 -12.26 1.64 -3.94
CA VAL A 109 -11.37 1.86 -2.78
C VAL A 109 -10.10 1.07 -3.00
N ALA A 110 -9.43 1.44 -4.10
CA ALA A 110 -8.13 1.12 -4.65
C ALA A 110 -8.18 1.57 -6.14
#